data_AF-A0A7V7BBB2-F1
#
_entry.id   AF-A0A7V7BBB2-F1
#
_cell.length_a   1.000
_cell.length_b   1.000
_cell.length_c   1.000
_cell.angle_alpha   90.00
_cell.angle_beta   90.00
_cell.angle_gamma   90.00
#
_symmetry.space_group_name_H-M   'P 1'
#
loop_
_entity.id
_entity.type
_entity.pdbx_description
1 polymer ?
#
loop_
_entity_poly.entity_id
_entity_poly.type
_entity_poly.pdbx_seq_one_letter_code
_entity_poly.pdbx_strand_id
1 'polypeptide(L)'
;MRIKLLPYIILTGQAILTIAAVTLLNNRSDVKIQVILAGVVLYIIGIVTVNSNFNQNENLSLGHRFLYILRLTKHEFQNHLQILFSMIQLKKYQDALKYIEDVVNSSRTINHIYSSSTDPMVICGLLELIYTFRQKDINVKVEVLDKNLRWPLLPDFAREMEKYISQFDKIPGNNKDIKIILRNTKIEVLSDALDKKDTFKIRQFNG
;
A
#
# COMPACT_ATOMS: atom_id res chain seq x y z
N MET A 1 -20.57 -0.23 -11.15
CA MET A 1 -20.80 0.99 -11.95
C MET A 1 -21.82 1.97 -11.34
N ARG A 2 -22.81 1.54 -10.54
CA ARG A 2 -23.87 2.42 -9.96
C ARG A 2 -23.43 3.36 -8.81
N ILE A 3 -22.32 3.09 -8.12
CA ILE A 3 -21.93 3.80 -6.88
C ILE A 3 -21.33 5.20 -7.15
N LYS A 4 -20.70 5.42 -8.31
CA LYS A 4 -20.10 6.73 -8.66
C LYS A 4 -21.13 7.82 -8.98
N LEU A 5 -22.37 7.46 -9.31
CA LEU A 5 -23.42 8.44 -9.67
C LEU A 5 -24.04 9.12 -8.45
N LEU A 6 -24.12 8.40 -7.32
CA LEU A 6 -24.80 8.84 -6.09
C LEU A 6 -24.28 10.19 -5.54
N PRO A 7 -22.97 10.42 -5.36
CA PRO A 7 -22.48 11.70 -4.86
C PRO A 7 -22.74 12.85 -5.84
N TYR A 8 -22.72 12.57 -7.15
CA TYR A 8 -23.03 13.55 -8.20
C TYR A 8 -24.50 13.97 -8.15
N ILE A 9 -25.41 13.00 -7.98
CA ILE A 9 -26.85 13.26 -7.83
C ILE A 9 -27.11 14.14 -6.60
N ILE A 10 -26.46 13.83 -5.47
CA ILE A 10 -26.60 14.62 -4.24
C ILE A 10 -26.09 16.06 -4.44
N LEU A 11 -24.94 16.24 -5.09
CA LEU A 11 -24.38 17.58 -5.38
C LEU A 11 -25.27 18.40 -6.32
N THR A 12 -25.82 17.76 -7.36
CA THR A 12 -26.74 18.42 -8.29
C THR A 12 -28.06 18.80 -7.62
N GLY A 13 -28.59 17.94 -6.74
CA GLY A 13 -29.79 18.23 -5.96
C GLY A 13 -29.59 19.39 -4.99
N GLN A 14 -28.42 19.46 -4.35
CA GLN A 14 -28.02 20.58 -3.48
C GLN A 14 -28.01 21.91 -4.25
N ALA A 15 -27.36 21.95 -5.41
CA ALA A 15 -27.27 23.15 -6.23
C ALA A 15 -28.66 23.67 -6.65
N ILE A 16 -29.56 22.77 -7.05
CA ILE A 16 -30.95 23.12 -7.42
C ILE A 16 -31.72 23.67 -6.21
N LEU A 17 -31.57 23.06 -5.03
CA LEU A 17 -32.24 23.50 -3.81
C LEU A 17 -31.77 24.89 -3.37
N THR A 18 -30.47 25.17 -3.47
CA THR A 18 -29.89 26.49 -3.15
C THR A 18 -30.39 27.56 -4.14
N ILE A 19 -30.46 27.25 -5.44
CA ILE A 19 -31.02 28.16 -6.46
C ILE A 19 -32.50 28.44 -6.20
N ALA A 20 -33.28 27.42 -5.81
CA ALA A 20 -34.69 27.57 -5.44
C ALA A 20 -34.87 28.42 -4.17
N ALA A 21 -34.02 28.24 -3.17
CA ALA A 21 -34.02 29.04 -1.95
C ALA A 21 -33.73 30.52 -2.22
N VAL A 22 -32.81 30.81 -3.15
CA VAL A 22 -32.43 32.16 -3.56
C VAL A 22 -33.50 32.83 -4.43
N THR A 23 -34.19 32.08 -5.30
CA THR A 23 -35.27 32.63 -6.14
C THR A 23 -36.58 32.85 -5.39
N LEU A 24 -36.86 32.06 -4.33
CA LEU A 24 -38.02 32.23 -3.43
C LEU A 24 -37.82 33.34 -2.38
N LEU A 25 -36.78 34.18 -2.48
CA LEU A 25 -36.47 35.25 -1.52
C LEU A 25 -37.60 36.27 -1.31
N ASN A 26 -38.66 36.27 -2.12
CA ASN A 26 -39.74 37.24 -2.06
C ASN A 26 -41.00 36.82 -1.28
N ASN A 27 -41.04 35.65 -0.61
CA ASN A 27 -42.26 35.22 0.11
C ASN A 27 -41.99 34.51 1.46
N ARG A 28 -42.93 34.68 2.41
CA ARG A 28 -43.02 34.23 3.83
C ARG A 28 -41.80 33.58 4.52
N SER A 29 -41.46 34.13 5.69
CA SER A 29 -40.34 33.71 6.59
C SER A 29 -40.25 32.21 6.90
N ASP A 30 -41.37 31.55 7.20
CA ASP A 30 -41.35 30.15 7.67
C ASP A 30 -40.93 29.14 6.59
N VAL A 31 -41.36 29.38 5.34
CA VAL A 31 -41.02 28.50 4.20
C VAL A 31 -39.53 28.60 3.88
N LYS A 32 -38.94 29.80 4.04
CA LYS A 32 -37.49 30.00 3.84
C LYS A 32 -36.68 29.19 4.84
N ILE A 33 -37.06 29.19 6.12
CA ILE A 33 -36.36 28.43 7.17
C ILE A 33 -36.41 26.94 6.85
N GLN A 34 -37.56 26.40 6.43
CA GLN A 34 -37.71 24.99 6.05
C GLN A 34 -36.83 24.58 4.86
N VAL A 35 -36.74 25.43 3.83
CA VAL A 35 -35.90 25.15 2.64
C VAL A 35 -34.41 25.17 2.99
N ILE A 36 -33.97 26.12 3.82
CA ILE A 36 -32.58 26.18 4.28
C ILE A 36 -32.24 24.94 5.12
N LEU A 37 -33.13 24.54 6.03
CA LEU A 37 -32.94 23.36 6.88
C LEU A 37 -32.84 22.07 6.05
N ALA A 38 -33.69 21.92 5.02
CA ALA A 38 -33.63 20.81 4.08
C ALA A 38 -32.30 20.79 3.30
N GLY A 39 -31.80 21.96 2.88
CA GLY A 39 -30.50 22.10 2.23
C GLY A 39 -29.34 21.67 3.12
N VAL A 40 -29.34 22.06 4.40
CA VAL A 40 -28.31 21.65 5.36
C VAL A 40 -28.33 20.14 5.61
N VAL A 41 -29.51 19.54 5.77
CA VAL A 41 -29.62 18.09 5.99
C VAL A 41 -29.08 17.30 4.79
N LEU A 42 -29.43 17.70 3.57
CA LEU A 42 -28.90 17.08 2.35
C LEU A 42 -27.38 17.23 2.22
N TYR A 43 -26.81 18.34 2.70
CA TYR A 43 -25.36 18.58 2.67
C TYR A 43 -24.63 17.61 3.60
N ILE A 44 -25.13 17.45 4.83
CA ILE A 44 -24.59 16.50 5.80
C ILE A 44 -24.69 15.06 5.28
N ILE A 45 -25.83 14.66 4.71
CA ILE A 45 -26.00 13.34 4.08
C ILE A 45 -25.00 13.14 2.94
N GLY A 46 -24.77 14.16 2.12
CA GLY A 46 -23.78 14.15 1.04
C GLY A 46 -22.36 13.90 1.55
N ILE A 47 -21.93 14.64 2.57
CA ILE A 47 -20.60 14.46 3.20
C ILE A 47 -20.47 13.04 3.75
N VAL A 48 -21.47 12.56 4.51
CA VAL A 48 -21.43 11.21 5.11
C VAL A 48 -21.35 10.13 4.03
N THR A 49 -22.10 10.27 2.94
CA THR A 49 -22.11 9.33 1.81
C THR A 49 -20.78 9.33 1.07
N VAL A 50 -20.19 10.50 0.80
CA VAL A 50 -18.88 10.61 0.16
C VAL A 50 -17.80 9.99 1.05
N ASN A 51 -17.78 10.30 2.34
CA ASN A 51 -16.80 9.77 3.28
C ASN A 51 -16.92 8.24 3.43
N SER A 52 -18.15 7.72 3.54
CA SER A 52 -18.40 6.27 3.61
C SER A 52 -17.94 5.55 2.34
N ASN A 53 -18.24 6.09 1.15
CA ASN A 53 -17.79 5.52 -0.12
C ASN A 53 -16.27 5.58 -0.28
N PHE A 54 -15.63 6.67 0.15
CA PHE A 54 -14.18 6.81 0.11
C PHE A 54 -13.53 5.75 1.00
N ASN A 55 -13.97 5.64 2.25
CA ASN A 55 -13.48 4.63 3.19
C ASN A 55 -13.75 3.19 2.69
N GLN A 56 -14.91 2.93 2.06
CA GLN A 56 -15.20 1.63 1.47
C GLN A 56 -14.25 1.29 0.32
N ASN A 57 -13.93 2.25 -0.55
CA ASN A 57 -12.97 2.04 -1.64
C ASN A 57 -11.55 1.81 -1.12
N GLU A 58 -11.12 2.54 -0.10
CA GLU A 58 -9.83 2.31 0.56
C GLU A 58 -9.75 0.91 1.16
N ASN A 59 -10.76 0.50 1.94
CA ASN A 59 -10.82 -0.85 2.51
C ASN A 59 -10.86 -1.95 1.44
N LEU A 60 -11.59 -1.72 0.34
CA LEU A 60 -11.61 -2.65 -0.80
C LEU A 60 -10.23 -2.73 -1.46
N SER A 61 -9.51 -1.61 -1.59
CA SER A 61 -8.16 -1.59 -2.14
C SER A 61 -7.15 -2.31 -1.24
N LEU A 62 -7.24 -2.11 0.08
CA LEU A 62 -6.44 -2.80 1.09
C LEU A 62 -6.68 -4.32 1.00
N GLY A 63 -7.95 -4.74 0.93
CA GLY A 63 -8.32 -6.15 0.80
C GLY A 63 -7.74 -6.81 -0.45
N HIS A 64 -7.80 -6.14 -1.61
CA HIS A 64 -7.17 -6.66 -2.83
C HIS A 64 -5.65 -6.79 -2.71
N ARG A 65 -4.97 -5.79 -2.13
CA ARG A 65 -3.52 -5.83 -1.90
C ARG A 65 -3.14 -6.96 -0.95
N PHE A 66 -3.90 -7.13 0.13
CA PHE A 66 -3.70 -8.24 1.07
C PHE A 66 -3.84 -9.61 0.38
N LEU A 67 -4.89 -9.79 -0.43
CA LEU A 67 -5.06 -11.02 -1.22
C LEU A 67 -3.92 -11.26 -2.20
N TYR A 68 -3.40 -10.20 -2.82
CA TYR A 68 -2.24 -10.30 -3.71
C TYR A 68 -0.99 -10.75 -2.94
N ILE A 69 -0.67 -10.11 -1.81
CA ILE A 69 0.44 -10.49 -0.94
C ILE A 69 0.31 -11.95 -0.50
N LEU A 70 -0.88 -12.37 -0.09
CA LEU A 70 -1.13 -13.76 0.31
C LEU A 70 -0.81 -14.75 -0.83
N ARG A 71 -1.13 -14.42 -2.08
CA ARG A 71 -0.76 -15.24 -3.24
C ARG A 71 0.76 -15.30 -3.43
N LEU A 72 1.46 -14.17 -3.27
CA LEU A 72 2.92 -14.12 -3.37
C LEU A 72 3.58 -14.99 -2.28
N THR A 73 3.14 -14.84 -1.03
CA THR A 73 3.65 -15.63 0.10
C THR A 73 3.38 -17.12 -0.10
N LYS A 74 2.20 -17.50 -0.58
CA LYS A 74 1.88 -18.90 -0.89
C LYS A 74 2.82 -19.46 -1.96
N HIS A 75 3.08 -18.70 -3.02
CA HIS A 75 4.00 -19.11 -4.08
C HIS A 75 5.43 -19.32 -3.55
N GLU A 76 5.96 -18.37 -2.76
CA GLU A 76 7.28 -18.50 -2.13
C GLU A 76 7.36 -19.71 -1.19
N PHE A 77 6.33 -19.94 -0.38
CA PHE A 77 6.23 -21.11 0.48
C PHE A 77 6.27 -22.42 -0.32
N GLN A 78 5.52 -22.50 -1.42
CA GLN A 78 5.54 -23.66 -2.33
C GLN A 78 6.93 -23.87 -2.94
N ASN A 79 7.64 -22.80 -3.31
CA ASN A 79 9.02 -22.90 -3.79
C ASN A 79 9.96 -23.45 -2.71
N HIS A 80 9.87 -22.97 -1.47
CA HIS A 80 10.68 -23.51 -0.37
C HIS A 80 10.41 -25.00 -0.14
N LEU A 81 9.15 -25.43 -0.17
CA LEU A 81 8.79 -26.85 -0.07
C LEU A 81 9.36 -27.67 -1.23
N GLN A 82 9.29 -27.16 -2.46
CA GLN A 82 9.83 -27.85 -3.62
C GLN A 82 11.35 -28.05 -3.50
N ILE A 83 12.09 -27.01 -3.11
CA ILE A 83 13.55 -27.08 -2.90
C ILE A 83 13.88 -28.09 -1.79
N LEU A 84 13.17 -28.03 -0.66
CA LEU A 84 13.36 -28.96 0.45
C LEU A 84 13.09 -30.40 0.01
N PHE A 85 11.98 -30.62 -0.71
CA PHE A 85 11.60 -31.92 -1.22
C PHE A 85 12.69 -32.48 -2.16
N SER A 86 13.22 -31.67 -3.07
CA SER A 86 14.35 -32.07 -3.93
C SER A 86 15.61 -32.42 -3.13
N MET A 87 15.96 -31.65 -2.10
CA MET A 87 17.11 -31.96 -1.24
C MET A 87 16.93 -33.29 -0.49
N ILE A 88 15.72 -33.55 0.03
CA ILE A 88 15.37 -34.81 0.70
C ILE A 88 15.48 -36.00 -0.27
N GLN A 89 14.95 -35.87 -1.49
CA GLN A 89 15.03 -36.92 -2.52
C GLN A 89 16.48 -37.24 -2.89
N LEU A 90 17.34 -36.21 -2.95
CA LEU A 90 18.77 -36.36 -3.21
C LEU A 90 19.58 -36.80 -1.97
N LYS A 91 18.91 -37.10 -0.84
CA LYS A 91 19.52 -37.48 0.44
C LYS A 91 20.50 -36.43 1.00
N LYS A 92 20.32 -35.16 0.62
CA LYS A 92 21.13 -34.02 1.08
C LYS A 92 20.56 -33.43 2.36
N TYR A 93 20.54 -34.23 3.43
CA TYR A 93 19.84 -33.86 4.67
C TYR A 93 20.49 -32.67 5.40
N GLN A 94 21.83 -32.58 5.39
CA GLN A 94 22.54 -31.46 6.02
C GLN A 94 22.28 -30.15 5.29
N ASP A 95 22.28 -30.16 3.95
CA ASP A 95 21.95 -29.00 3.13
C ASP A 95 20.49 -28.56 3.36
N ALA A 96 19.57 -29.52 3.47
CA ALA A 96 18.16 -29.24 3.78
C ALA A 96 18.01 -28.57 5.15
N LEU A 97 18.74 -29.03 6.17
CA LEU A 97 18.70 -28.45 7.51
C LEU A 97 19.24 -27.01 7.51
N LYS A 98 20.38 -26.79 6.85
CA LYS A 98 20.95 -25.45 6.67
C LYS A 98 19.99 -24.52 5.92
N TYR A 99 19.35 -25.02 4.87
CA TYR A 99 18.38 -24.25 4.11
C TYR A 99 17.16 -23.83 4.95
N ILE A 100 16.64 -24.72 5.81
CA ILE A 100 15.57 -24.37 6.75
C ILE A 100 16.01 -23.23 7.68
N GLU A 101 17.22 -23.32 8.24
CA GLU A 101 17.76 -22.28 9.10
C GLU A 101 17.89 -20.92 8.37
N ASP A 102 18.35 -20.94 7.12
CA ASP A 102 18.44 -19.74 6.27
C ASP A 102 17.05 -19.12 6.02
N VAL A 103 16.03 -19.94 5.70
CA VAL A 103 14.64 -19.47 5.50
C VAL A 103 14.08 -18.85 6.78
N VAL A 104 14.28 -19.51 7.94
CA VAL A 104 13.85 -18.98 9.24
C VAL A 104 14.53 -17.64 9.54
N ASN A 105 15.84 -17.55 9.30
CA ASN A 105 16.60 -16.31 9.52
C ASN A 105 16.21 -15.19 8.56
N SER A 106 15.84 -15.50 7.31
CA SER A 106 15.36 -14.54 6.31
C SER A 106 14.00 -13.90 6.68
N SER A 107 13.25 -14.53 7.58
CA SER A 107 11.95 -14.04 8.07
C SER A 107 12.09 -12.88 9.07
N ARG A 108 13.31 -12.60 9.56
CA ARG A 108 13.58 -11.48 10.49
C ARG A 108 13.17 -10.12 9.92
N THR A 109 13.37 -9.90 8.61
CA THR A 109 12.97 -8.65 7.94
C THR A 109 11.45 -8.45 7.95
N ILE A 110 10.70 -9.52 7.72
CA ILE A 110 9.23 -9.48 7.76
C ILE A 110 8.75 -9.21 9.19
N ASN A 111 9.32 -9.88 10.19
CA ASN A 111 9.00 -9.63 11.60
C ASN A 111 9.30 -8.20 12.02
N HIS A 112 10.39 -7.60 11.52
CA HIS A 112 10.72 -6.19 11.79
C HIS A 112 9.66 -5.23 11.23
N ILE A 113 9.07 -5.53 10.08
CA ILE A 113 8.00 -4.71 9.49
C ILE A 113 6.74 -4.76 10.35
N TYR A 114 6.36 -5.97 10.80
CA TYR A 114 5.21 -6.15 11.68
C TYR A 114 5.38 -5.46 13.04
N SER A 115 6.61 -5.36 13.56
CA SER A 115 6.87 -4.67 14.84
C SER A 115 7.06 -3.16 14.69
N SER A 116 7.40 -2.66 13.50
CA SER A 116 7.76 -1.24 13.28
C SER A 116 6.60 -0.35 12.84
N SER A 117 5.49 -0.92 12.38
CA SER A 117 4.30 -0.15 11.97
C SER A 117 3.02 -0.82 12.45
N THR A 118 2.03 -0.01 12.82
CA THR A 118 0.67 -0.46 13.16
C THR A 118 -0.33 -0.18 12.02
N ASP A 119 0.07 0.59 11.00
CA ASP A 119 -0.79 0.94 9.87
C ASP A 119 -0.84 -0.22 8.85
N PRO A 120 -2.00 -0.88 8.65
CA PRO A 120 -2.14 -2.00 7.71
C PRO A 120 -1.78 -1.64 6.27
N MET A 121 -2.01 -0.39 5.85
CA MET A 121 -1.73 0.04 4.47
C MET A 121 -0.22 0.12 4.22
N VAL A 122 0.52 0.61 5.21
CA VAL A 122 2.00 0.67 5.17
C VAL A 122 2.58 -0.74 5.21
N ILE A 123 2.08 -1.61 6.10
CA ILE A 123 2.51 -3.01 6.19
C ILE A 123 2.27 -3.71 4.85
N CYS A 124 1.05 -3.64 4.30
CA CYS A 124 0.73 -4.25 3.01
C CYS A 124 1.64 -3.71 1.90
N GLY A 125 1.89 -2.40 1.91
CA GLY A 125 2.78 -1.76 0.96
C GLY A 125 4.22 -2.28 0.96
N LEU A 126 4.79 -2.39 2.15
CA LEU A 126 6.16 -2.87 2.32
C LEU A 126 6.27 -4.37 2.00
N LEU A 127 5.29 -5.16 2.40
CA LEU A 127 5.26 -6.59 2.08
C LEU A 127 5.13 -6.82 0.58
N GLU A 128 4.21 -6.12 -0.09
CA GLU A 128 4.05 -6.19 -1.55
C GLU A 128 5.38 -5.94 -2.25
N LEU A 129 6.08 -4.85 -1.87
CA LEU A 129 7.39 -4.52 -2.42
C LEU A 129 8.40 -5.66 -2.24
N ILE A 130 8.56 -6.16 -1.01
CA ILE A 130 9.53 -7.20 -0.68
C ILE A 130 9.26 -8.48 -1.48
N TYR A 131 8.01 -8.93 -1.49
CA TYR A 131 7.64 -10.15 -2.20
C TYR A 131 7.78 -10.00 -3.71
N THR A 132 7.55 -8.82 -4.29
CA THR A 132 7.81 -8.54 -5.71
C THR A 132 9.29 -8.67 -6.05
N PHE A 133 10.20 -8.14 -5.23
CA PHE A 133 11.64 -8.32 -5.43
C PHE A 133 12.07 -9.78 -5.25
N ARG A 134 11.55 -10.47 -4.23
CA ARG A 134 11.87 -11.88 -3.98
C ARG A 134 11.43 -12.81 -5.11
N GLN A 135 10.30 -12.51 -5.78
CA GLN A 135 9.91 -13.24 -6.99
C GLN A 135 10.94 -13.16 -8.13
N LYS A 136 11.80 -12.15 -8.11
CA LYS A 136 12.89 -11.95 -9.08
C LYS A 136 14.24 -12.47 -8.58
N ASP A 137 14.23 -13.26 -7.50
CA ASP A 137 15.43 -13.79 -6.85
C ASP A 137 16.38 -12.68 -6.35
N ILE A 138 15.80 -11.54 -5.92
CA ILE A 138 16.53 -10.41 -5.35
C ILE A 138 16.34 -10.45 -3.84
N ASN A 139 17.46 -10.52 -3.11
CA ASN A 139 17.44 -10.52 -1.65
C ASN A 139 17.18 -9.10 -1.13
N VAL A 140 16.08 -8.92 -0.40
CA VAL A 140 15.68 -7.62 0.16
C VAL A 140 15.82 -7.59 1.65
N LYS A 141 16.53 -6.58 2.16
CA LYS A 141 16.53 -6.21 3.57
C LYS A 141 15.87 -4.85 3.73
N VAL A 142 14.84 -4.79 4.57
CA VAL A 142 14.13 -3.54 4.90
C VAL A 142 14.36 -3.21 6.36
N GLU A 143 14.89 -2.02 6.62
CA GLU A 143 15.08 -1.47 7.96
C GLU A 143 14.19 -0.24 8.13
N VAL A 144 13.20 -0.36 9.01
CA VAL A 144 12.36 0.76 9.45
C VAL A 144 12.99 1.34 10.71
N LEU A 145 13.46 2.59 10.66
CA LEU A 145 14.13 3.24 11.79
C LEU A 145 13.18 4.07 12.66
N ASP A 146 12.04 4.49 12.11
CA ASP A 146 11.07 5.34 12.82
C ASP A 146 9.80 4.56 13.15
N LYS A 147 9.39 4.56 14.43
CA LYS A 147 8.26 3.77 14.98
C LYS A 147 6.86 4.17 14.49
N ASN A 148 6.72 5.30 13.82
CA ASN A 148 5.42 5.87 13.41
C ASN A 148 5.45 6.32 11.94
N LEU A 149 5.81 5.38 11.07
CA LEU A 149 5.91 5.61 9.64
C LEU A 149 4.49 5.76 9.05
N ARG A 150 4.01 7.00 8.89
CA ARG A 150 2.78 7.30 8.15
C ARG A 150 3.13 7.45 6.69
N TRP A 151 3.21 6.32 5.99
CA TRP A 151 3.62 6.34 4.60
C TRP A 151 2.44 6.20 3.66
N PRO A 152 2.04 7.28 2.96
CA PRO A 152 1.27 7.10 1.76
C PRO A 152 2.21 6.43 0.76
N LEU A 153 1.82 5.23 0.34
CA LEU A 153 2.47 4.53 -0.75
C LEU A 153 2.40 5.42 -1.98
N LEU A 154 3.45 6.18 -2.24
CA LEU A 154 3.53 7.02 -3.43
C LEU A 154 3.66 6.09 -4.64
N PRO A 155 2.81 6.26 -5.67
CA PRO A 155 3.03 5.65 -6.98
C PRO A 155 4.44 5.93 -7.51
N ASP A 156 5.01 7.08 -7.12
CA ASP A 156 6.37 7.47 -7.45
C ASP A 156 7.42 6.52 -6.87
N PHE A 157 7.27 6.08 -5.61
CA PHE A 157 8.22 5.15 -5.01
C PHE A 157 8.08 3.75 -5.62
N ALA A 158 6.87 3.25 -5.80
CA ALA A 158 6.63 1.97 -6.46
C ALA A 158 7.23 1.94 -7.87
N ARG A 159 6.99 3.00 -8.66
CA ARG A 159 7.57 3.17 -9.99
C ARG A 159 9.10 3.25 -9.97
N GLU A 160 9.68 3.90 -8.96
CA GLU A 160 11.13 3.94 -8.83
C GLU A 160 11.70 2.56 -8.51
N MET A 161 11.03 1.79 -7.64
CA MET A 161 11.43 0.43 -7.31
C MET A 161 11.31 -0.52 -8.50
N GLU A 162 10.30 -0.36 -9.35
CA GLU A 162 10.22 -1.09 -10.63
C GLU A 162 11.43 -0.81 -11.53
N LYS A 163 11.94 0.43 -11.57
CA LYS A 163 13.17 0.73 -12.32
C LYS A 163 14.39 0.01 -11.75
N TYR A 164 14.49 -0.17 -10.43
CA TYR A 164 15.56 -0.98 -9.85
C TYR A 164 15.44 -2.44 -10.27
N ILE A 165 14.23 -3.02 -10.18
CA ILE A 165 13.98 -4.41 -10.62
C ILE A 165 14.45 -4.61 -12.07
N SER A 166 14.12 -3.69 -12.98
CA SER A 166 14.57 -3.78 -14.38
C SER A 166 16.08 -3.64 -14.57
N GLN A 167 16.79 -2.93 -13.68
CA GLN A 167 18.25 -2.85 -13.71
C GLN A 167 18.90 -4.16 -13.27
N PHE A 168 18.31 -4.85 -12.29
CA PHE A 168 18.78 -6.16 -11.84
C PHE A 168 18.61 -7.26 -12.89
N ASP A 169 17.69 -7.13 -13.84
CA ASP A 169 17.57 -8.06 -14.97
C ASP A 169 18.83 -8.08 -15.85
N LYS A 170 19.63 -7.00 -15.84
CA LYS A 170 20.87 -6.88 -16.62
C LYS A 170 22.11 -7.41 -15.90
N ILE A 171 22.01 -7.75 -14.61
CA ILE A 171 23.13 -8.26 -13.81
C ILE A 171 23.11 -9.79 -13.84
N PRO A 172 24.16 -10.45 -14.38
CA PRO A 172 24.31 -11.89 -14.30
C PRO A 172 24.78 -12.33 -12.90
N GLY A 173 24.18 -13.39 -12.35
CA GLY A 173 24.58 -14.02 -11.08
C GLY A 173 23.62 -13.78 -9.90
N ASN A 174 23.92 -14.42 -8.77
CA ASN A 174 23.08 -14.48 -7.57
C ASN A 174 23.36 -13.38 -6.53
N ASN A 175 24.32 -12.49 -6.78
CA ASN A 175 24.57 -11.34 -5.90
C ASN A 175 23.62 -10.20 -6.27
N LYS A 176 22.31 -10.43 -6.10
CA LYS A 176 21.28 -9.40 -6.27
C LYS A 176 20.72 -9.07 -4.91
N ASP A 177 21.28 -8.06 -4.28
CA ASP A 177 20.85 -7.60 -2.98
C ASP A 177 20.46 -6.11 -3.03
N ILE A 178 19.42 -5.80 -2.27
CA ILE A 178 18.96 -4.44 -2.07
C ILE A 178 18.59 -4.25 -0.60
N LYS A 179 19.18 -3.23 0.00
CA LYS A 179 18.85 -2.78 1.34
C LYS A 179 18.09 -1.46 1.24
N ILE A 180 16.89 -1.44 1.80
CA ILE A 180 16.02 -0.27 1.81
C ILE A 180 15.89 0.20 3.26
N ILE A 181 16.36 1.42 3.53
CA ILE A 181 16.28 2.05 4.84
C ILE A 181 15.21 3.12 4.79
N LEU A 182 14.23 2.98 5.66
CA LEU A 182 13.02 3.78 5.69
C LEU A 182 13.07 4.72 6.90
N ARG A 183 12.99 6.03 6.63
CA ARG A 183 12.89 7.09 7.62
C ARG A 183 11.73 8.02 7.27
N ASN A 184 11.20 8.73 8.25
CA ASN A 184 10.02 9.60 8.12
C ASN A 184 10.10 10.64 6.99
N THR A 185 11.31 11.05 6.60
CA THR A 185 11.53 12.09 5.58
C THR A 185 12.38 11.63 4.40
N LYS A 186 12.98 10.43 4.48
CA LYS A 186 13.89 9.94 3.44
C LYS A 186 13.88 8.41 3.31
N ILE A 187 14.09 7.96 2.09
CA ILE A 187 14.35 6.56 1.74
C ILE A 187 15.78 6.48 1.28
N GLU A 188 16.56 5.60 1.87
CA GLU A 188 17.88 5.27 1.36
C GLU A 188 17.83 3.87 0.75
N VAL A 189 18.19 3.77 -0.52
CA VAL A 189 18.30 2.50 -1.24
C VAL A 189 19.77 2.25 -1.47
N LEU A 190 20.23 1.11 -0.97
CA LEU A 190 21.61 0.66 -1.06
C LEU A 190 21.61 -0.67 -1.80
N SER A 191 22.43 -0.79 -2.83
CA SER A 191 22.66 -2.06 -3.51
C SER A 191 24.12 -2.17 -3.88
N ASP A 192 24.80 -3.13 -3.27
CA ASP A 192 26.21 -3.42 -3.53
C ASP A 192 26.36 -3.98 -4.96
N ALA A 193 25.39 -4.80 -5.40
CA ALA A 193 25.29 -5.34 -6.75
C ALA A 193 25.23 -4.28 -7.86
N LEU A 194 24.61 -3.13 -7.58
CA LEU A 194 24.47 -2.03 -8.52
C LEU A 194 25.53 -0.93 -8.31
N ASP A 195 26.38 -1.05 -7.29
CA ASP A 195 27.26 0.02 -6.78
C ASP A 195 26.50 1.36 -6.64
N LYS A 196 25.30 1.29 -6.06
CA LYS A 196 24.38 2.44 -5.97
C LYS A 196 23.93 2.73 -4.55
N LYS A 197 23.97 4.02 -4.21
CA LYS A 197 23.38 4.59 -3.01
C LYS A 197 22.52 5.79 -3.38
N ASP A 198 21.22 5.57 -3.43
CA ASP A 198 20.26 6.61 -3.79
C ASP A 198 19.45 7.02 -2.56
N THR A 199 19.16 8.32 -2.46
CA THR A 199 18.35 8.89 -1.37
C THR A 199 17.17 9.64 -1.94
N PHE A 200 15.97 9.18 -1.62
CA PHE A 200 14.72 9.82 -2.03
C PHE A 200 14.17 10.64 -0.87
N LYS A 201 13.96 11.94 -1.09
CA LYS A 201 13.21 12.77 -0.14
C LYS A 201 11.72 12.54 -0.33
N ILE A 202 11.03 12.19 0.75
CA ILE A 202 9.58 12.05 0.74
C ILE A 202 9.02 13.47 0.87
N ARG A 203 8.24 13.93 -0.12
CA ARG A 203 7.40 15.10 0.09
C ARG A 203 6.33 14.67 1.10
N GLN A 204 6.41 15.17 2.32
CA GLN A 204 5.31 15.00 3.25
C GLN A 204 4.08 15.66 2.62
N PHE A 205 3.03 14.88 2.37
CA PHE A 205 1.72 15.45 2.13
C PHE A 205 1.31 16.08 3.46
N ASN A 206 1.43 17.41 3.54
CA ASN A 206 0.75 18.18 4.56
C ASN A 206 -0.74 18.03 4.27
N GLY A 207 -1.41 17.13 4.99
CA GLY A 207 -2.85 17.11 5.16
C GLY A 207 -3.23 18.02 6.30
#